data_AF-A0A3S0ZZ79-F1
#
_entry.id   AF-A0A3S0ZZ79-F1
#
_cell.length_a   1.000
_cell.length_b   1.000
_cell.length_c   1.000
_cell.angle_alpha   90.00
_cell.angle_beta   90.00
_cell.angle_gamma   90.00
#
_symmetry.space_group_name_H-M   'P 1'
#
loop_
_entity.id
_entity.type
_entity.pdbx_description
1 polymer ?
#
loop_
_entity_poly.entity_id
_entity_poly.type
_entity_poly.pdbx_seq_one_letter_code
_entity_poly.pdbx_strand_id
1 'polypeptide(L)'
;MDRTPSHEALCLTLRGIPTGTVDGEDIYFIHDPQGAWHPNKGNHLYEIDALCVNIHDAIASCVFGGLGNFHNFLYFAPEFLSSAGMNSESVVSKDTFSLFIEKLEGNIDVNKGLYLFDCRKIVSSIQECSKEVMHLQGEFYYTLNFEPLFFPNIKEDDGIRYVTSPVVTKLFALLGFIYIRMHSLLDYVTKLSIEIESLKTQFPSYAKLVSKKSQYSDRKKTTLNNHAGTLFEQCSLINEIESVRNHIIHDGLLDDMPKAYRVIMKNECVEKYLLFPDQTSEGRFESYKNRNLFYSRDNKINYRLPEITSQFHKRLLLTLGILLDKLNQKQN
;
A
#
# COMPACT_ATOMS: atom_id res chain seq x y z
N MET A 1 -3.15 5.51 40.89
CA MET A 1 -2.48 4.85 39.76
C MET A 1 -3.55 4.05 39.04
N ASP A 2 -4.24 4.70 38.12
CA ASP A 2 -5.24 4.05 37.28
C ASP A 2 -4.54 2.99 36.43
N ARG A 3 -5.01 1.75 36.54
CA ARG A 3 -4.61 0.68 35.65
C ARG A 3 -5.20 1.01 34.29
N THR A 4 -4.40 1.56 33.39
CA THR A 4 -4.67 1.48 31.95
C THR A 4 -4.95 0.02 31.65
N PRO A 5 -6.13 -0.37 31.11
CA PRO A 5 -6.37 -1.75 30.73
C PRO A 5 -5.25 -2.16 29.78
N SER A 6 -4.62 -3.31 30.03
CA SER A 6 -3.60 -3.84 29.13
C SER A 6 -4.24 -3.97 27.75
N HIS A 7 -3.81 -3.13 26.79
CA HIS A 7 -4.35 -3.10 25.42
C HIS A 7 -4.36 -4.49 24.76
N GLU A 8 -3.54 -5.41 25.27
CA GLU A 8 -3.40 -6.82 24.87
C GLU A 8 -4.70 -7.65 24.91
N ALA A 9 -5.73 -7.24 25.67
CA ALA A 9 -6.98 -8.02 25.79
C ALA A 9 -8.16 -7.45 24.97
N LEU A 10 -7.96 -6.36 24.23
CA LEU A 10 -9.03 -5.66 23.51
C LEU A 10 -8.86 -5.78 21.99
N CYS A 11 -9.99 -5.95 21.29
CA CYS A 11 -10.08 -5.87 19.83
C CYS A 11 -10.58 -4.49 19.40
N LEU A 12 -10.11 -4.00 18.24
CA LEU A 12 -10.64 -2.76 17.64
C LEU A 12 -11.80 -3.11 16.72
N THR A 13 -12.88 -2.35 16.82
CA THR A 13 -14.10 -2.59 16.02
C THR A 13 -14.22 -1.56 14.90
N LEU A 14 -15.08 -1.88 13.92
CA LEU A 14 -15.38 -0.94 12.84
C LEU A 14 -16.20 0.26 13.34
N ARG A 15 -17.02 0.07 14.39
CA ARG A 15 -17.78 1.14 15.05
C ARG A 15 -16.92 2.11 15.88
N GLY A 16 -15.60 1.93 15.94
CA GLY A 16 -14.70 2.85 16.62
C GLY A 16 -14.78 2.81 18.15
N ILE A 17 -15.28 1.70 18.72
CA ILE A 17 -15.32 1.45 20.17
C ILE A 17 -14.61 0.12 20.46
N PRO A 18 -13.51 0.10 21.23
CA PRO A 18 -12.79 -1.13 21.52
C PRO A 18 -13.65 -2.06 22.39
N THR A 19 -13.47 -3.37 22.22
CA THR A 19 -14.27 -4.39 22.93
C THR A 19 -13.41 -5.56 23.40
N GLY A 20 -13.76 -6.15 24.54
CA GLY A 20 -13.18 -7.41 25.02
C GLY A 20 -13.84 -8.66 24.44
N THR A 21 -15.01 -8.51 23.80
CA THR A 21 -15.78 -9.59 23.18
C THR A 21 -16.04 -9.28 21.71
N VAL A 22 -15.80 -10.24 20.82
CA VAL A 22 -16.00 -10.10 19.37
C VAL A 22 -17.39 -10.51 18.90
N ASP A 23 -18.32 -10.74 19.84
CA ASP A 23 -19.68 -11.19 19.54
C ASP A 23 -20.40 -10.20 18.62
N GLY A 24 -20.72 -10.65 17.40
CA GLY A 24 -21.45 -9.88 16.39
C GLY A 24 -20.60 -9.03 15.44
N GLU A 25 -19.27 -9.00 15.58
CA GLU A 25 -18.36 -8.28 14.67
C GLU A 25 -17.70 -9.26 13.68
N ASP A 26 -18.02 -9.17 12.38
CA ASP A 26 -17.41 -10.03 11.36
C ASP A 26 -15.93 -9.67 11.11
N ILE A 27 -15.63 -8.37 11.10
CA ILE A 27 -14.29 -7.81 10.92
C ILE A 27 -13.93 -7.00 12.17
N TYR A 28 -12.78 -7.31 12.75
CA TYR A 28 -12.19 -6.59 13.87
C TYR A 28 -10.66 -6.65 13.77
N PHE A 29 -9.96 -5.79 14.49
CA PHE A 29 -8.49 -5.74 14.46
C PHE A 29 -7.89 -6.31 15.73
N ILE A 30 -6.85 -7.12 15.54
CA ILE A 30 -6.09 -7.80 16.58
C ILE A 30 -4.70 -7.19 16.61
N HIS A 31 -4.18 -7.02 17.82
CA HIS A 31 -2.80 -6.59 18.03
C HIS A 31 -1.87 -7.79 17.88
N ASP A 32 -0.93 -7.72 16.96
CA ASP A 32 0.07 -8.76 16.81
C ASP A 32 1.24 -8.58 17.80
N PRO A 33 2.05 -9.63 18.06
CA PRO A 33 3.21 -9.53 18.94
C PRO A 33 4.33 -8.60 18.46
N GLN A 34 4.29 -8.14 17.20
CA GLN A 34 5.27 -7.24 16.61
C GLN A 34 4.88 -5.76 16.76
N GLY A 35 3.69 -5.48 17.33
CA GLY A 35 3.22 -4.14 17.63
C GLY A 35 2.31 -3.53 16.57
N ALA A 36 1.77 -4.33 15.64
CA ALA A 36 0.86 -3.85 14.60
C ALA A 36 -0.58 -4.32 14.83
N TRP A 37 -1.54 -3.50 14.38
CA TRP A 37 -2.95 -3.85 14.36
C TRP A 37 -3.34 -4.36 12.97
N HIS A 38 -3.86 -5.57 12.90
CA HIS A 38 -4.26 -6.20 11.65
C HIS A 38 -5.72 -6.67 11.69
N PRO A 39 -6.46 -6.60 10.57
CA PRO A 39 -7.79 -7.15 10.54
C PRO A 39 -7.72 -8.67 10.67
N ASN A 40 -8.67 -9.25 11.40
CA ASN A 40 -8.82 -10.70 11.59
C ASN A 40 -9.05 -11.47 10.27
N LYS A 41 -9.54 -10.78 9.24
CA LYS A 41 -9.81 -11.30 7.89
C LYS A 41 -9.35 -10.30 6.84
N GLY A 42 -9.01 -10.79 5.64
CA GLY A 42 -8.64 -9.93 4.52
C GLY A 42 -7.24 -9.30 4.60
N ASN A 43 -6.41 -9.75 5.55
CA ASN A 43 -4.98 -9.48 5.54
C ASN A 43 -4.30 -10.46 4.58
N HIS A 44 -3.73 -9.94 3.48
CA HIS A 44 -3.06 -10.73 2.43
C HIS A 44 -1.55 -10.47 2.35
N LEU A 45 -0.96 -9.88 3.39
CA LEU A 45 0.46 -9.46 3.35
C LEU A 45 1.41 -10.62 3.15
N TYR A 46 1.13 -11.76 3.79
CA TYR A 46 1.99 -12.93 3.70
C TYR A 46 2.03 -13.48 2.26
N GLU A 47 0.87 -13.56 1.62
CA GLU A 47 0.73 -14.03 0.24
C GLU A 47 1.39 -13.07 -0.75
N ILE A 48 1.27 -11.75 -0.52
CA ILE A 48 1.95 -10.73 -1.34
C ILE A 48 3.46 -10.87 -1.19
N ASP A 49 3.96 -10.98 0.04
CA ASP A 49 5.39 -11.10 0.34
C ASP A 49 5.98 -12.37 -0.30
N ALA A 50 5.30 -13.51 -0.15
CA ALA A 50 5.69 -14.77 -0.76
C ALA A 50 5.76 -14.68 -2.31
N LEU A 51 4.75 -14.06 -2.94
CA LEU A 51 4.78 -13.84 -4.40
C LEU A 51 5.93 -12.92 -4.81
N CYS A 52 6.20 -11.86 -4.05
CA CYS A 52 7.31 -10.96 -4.33
C CYS A 52 8.66 -11.68 -4.23
N VAL A 53 8.88 -12.52 -3.21
CA VAL A 53 10.08 -13.39 -3.11
C VAL A 53 10.23 -14.26 -4.36
N ASN A 54 9.16 -14.92 -4.78
CA ASN A 54 9.18 -15.74 -6.00
C ASN A 54 9.50 -14.92 -7.26
N ILE A 55 8.98 -13.68 -7.35
CA ILE A 55 9.30 -12.77 -8.46
C ILE A 55 10.77 -12.33 -8.42
N HIS A 56 11.34 -12.04 -7.25
CA HIS A 56 12.77 -11.70 -7.11
C HIS A 56 13.66 -12.82 -7.65
N ASP A 57 13.30 -14.07 -7.37
CA ASP A 57 14.01 -15.25 -7.84
C ASP A 57 13.79 -15.50 -9.33
N ALA A 58 12.56 -15.37 -9.82
CA ALA A 58 12.25 -15.55 -11.23
C ALA A 58 12.94 -14.49 -12.12
N ILE A 59 13.02 -13.23 -11.68
CA ILE A 59 13.78 -12.19 -12.41
C ILE A 59 15.28 -12.55 -12.42
N ALA A 60 15.84 -12.98 -11.28
CA ALA A 60 17.25 -13.37 -11.20
C ALA A 60 17.55 -14.57 -12.12
N SER A 61 16.68 -15.58 -12.12
CA SER A 61 16.76 -16.72 -13.03
C SER A 61 16.76 -16.28 -14.49
N CYS A 62 15.83 -15.40 -14.89
CA CYS A 62 15.77 -14.87 -16.25
C CYS A 62 17.01 -14.06 -16.66
N VAL A 63 17.54 -13.22 -15.76
CA VAL A 63 18.69 -12.34 -16.06
C VAL A 63 20.01 -13.13 -16.13
N PHE A 64 20.18 -14.16 -15.29
CA PHE A 64 21.41 -14.95 -15.19
C PHE A 64 21.34 -16.31 -15.92
N GLY A 65 20.20 -16.64 -16.55
CA GLY A 65 20.00 -17.93 -17.20
C GLY A 65 19.95 -19.09 -16.20
N GLY A 66 19.37 -18.86 -15.03
CA GLY A 66 19.20 -19.83 -13.94
C GLY A 66 19.66 -19.30 -12.59
N LEU A 67 18.95 -19.69 -11.53
CA LEU A 67 19.27 -19.30 -10.14
C LEU A 67 20.67 -19.76 -9.70
N GLY A 68 21.14 -20.93 -10.17
CA GLY A 68 22.49 -21.40 -9.87
C GLY A 68 23.58 -20.43 -10.36
N ASN A 69 23.41 -19.86 -11.55
CA ASN A 69 24.34 -18.86 -12.09
C ASN A 69 24.30 -17.55 -11.29
N PHE A 70 23.11 -17.13 -10.86
CA PHE A 70 22.96 -15.98 -9.99
C PHE A 70 23.65 -16.19 -8.63
N HIS A 71 23.47 -17.35 -7.98
CA HIS A 71 24.16 -17.68 -6.73
C HIS A 71 25.68 -17.73 -6.91
N ASN A 72 26.16 -18.27 -8.04
CA ASN A 72 27.58 -18.25 -8.39
C ASN A 72 28.11 -16.82 -8.53
N PHE A 73 27.34 -15.93 -9.16
CA PHE A 73 27.68 -14.50 -9.25
C PHE A 73 27.78 -13.84 -7.86
N LEU A 74 26.88 -14.17 -6.92
CA LEU A 74 26.88 -13.58 -5.59
C LEU A 74 28.16 -13.86 -4.78
N TYR A 75 28.87 -14.97 -5.01
CA TYR A 75 30.15 -15.23 -4.33
C TYR A 75 31.24 -14.21 -4.65
N PHE A 76 31.16 -13.57 -5.81
CA PHE A 76 32.16 -12.60 -6.27
C PHE A 76 31.59 -11.18 -6.39
N ALA A 77 30.27 -11.01 -6.26
CA ALA A 77 29.59 -9.73 -6.38
C ALA A 77 29.90 -8.84 -5.17
N PRO A 78 30.51 -7.67 -5.36
CA PRO A 78 30.68 -6.71 -4.28
C PRO A 78 29.33 -6.19 -3.80
N GLU A 79 29.18 -6.02 -2.49
CA GLU A 79 27.93 -5.59 -1.85
C GLU A 79 27.36 -4.30 -2.43
N PHE A 80 28.24 -3.35 -2.82
CA PHE A 80 27.84 -2.05 -3.35
C PHE A 80 26.95 -2.16 -4.61
N LEU A 81 27.02 -3.27 -5.36
CA LEU A 81 26.14 -3.50 -6.52
C LEU A 81 24.65 -3.54 -6.12
N SER A 82 24.36 -3.99 -4.90
CA SER A 82 22.99 -4.07 -4.37
C SER A 82 22.59 -2.90 -3.46
N SER A 83 23.56 -2.20 -2.86
CA SER A 83 23.30 -1.20 -1.82
C SER A 83 23.53 0.25 -2.25
N ALA A 84 24.53 0.52 -3.11
CA ALA A 84 24.90 1.89 -3.48
C ALA A 84 23.80 2.59 -4.29
N GLY A 85 23.42 3.80 -3.85
CA GLY A 85 22.33 4.56 -4.47
C GLY A 85 20.93 3.96 -4.27
N MET A 86 20.81 2.90 -3.47
CA MET A 86 19.53 2.22 -3.18
C MET A 86 19.16 2.22 -1.71
N ASN A 87 20.14 2.11 -0.83
CA ASN A 87 19.96 1.88 0.60
C ASN A 87 20.84 2.85 1.42
N SER A 88 20.35 3.28 2.59
CA SER A 88 21.09 4.09 3.57
C SER A 88 22.32 3.39 4.14
N GLU A 89 22.38 2.05 4.12
CA GLU A 89 23.55 1.31 4.63
C GLU A 89 24.79 1.45 3.74
N SER A 90 24.65 1.94 2.51
CA SER A 90 25.81 2.18 1.64
C SER A 90 26.37 3.59 1.82
N VAL A 91 27.64 3.67 2.23
CA VAL A 91 28.42 4.91 2.28
C VAL A 91 29.04 5.31 0.93
N VAL A 92 28.85 4.52 -0.13
CA VAL A 92 29.46 4.75 -1.45
C VAL A 92 28.81 5.96 -2.15
N SER A 93 29.63 6.98 -2.42
CA SER A 93 29.21 8.16 -3.20
C SER A 93 29.03 7.83 -4.69
N LYS A 94 28.37 8.71 -5.44
CA LYS A 94 28.23 8.57 -6.91
C LYS A 94 29.57 8.49 -7.64
N ASP A 95 30.54 9.32 -7.22
CA ASP A 95 31.86 9.36 -7.87
C ASP A 95 32.65 8.08 -7.55
N THR A 96 32.59 7.63 -6.30
CA THR A 96 33.19 6.36 -5.88
C THR A 96 32.55 5.17 -6.59
N PHE A 97 31.22 5.16 -6.72
CA PHE A 97 30.48 4.15 -7.46
C PHE A 97 30.97 4.07 -8.91
N SER A 98 31.08 5.22 -9.59
CA SER A 98 31.53 5.27 -10.99
C SER A 98 32.93 4.68 -11.16
N LEU A 99 33.87 5.02 -10.27
CA LEU A 99 35.22 4.47 -10.25
C LEU A 99 35.23 2.94 -10.01
N PHE A 100 34.35 2.41 -9.17
CA PHE A 100 34.26 0.98 -8.91
C PHE A 100 33.71 0.22 -10.12
N ILE A 101 32.72 0.77 -10.82
CA ILE A 101 32.18 0.16 -12.04
C ILE A 101 33.27 0.04 -13.12
N GLU A 102 34.04 1.10 -13.36
CA GLU A 102 35.15 1.09 -14.33
C GLU A 102 36.20 0.03 -14.00
N LYS A 103 36.53 -0.15 -12.70
CA LYS A 103 37.52 -1.15 -12.26
C LYS A 103 37.05 -2.60 -12.40
N LEU A 104 35.75 -2.84 -12.37
CA LEU A 104 35.17 -4.18 -12.45
C LEU A 104 34.76 -4.59 -13.86
N GLU A 105 34.86 -3.66 -14.82
CA GLU A 105 34.56 -3.91 -16.22
C GLU A 105 35.42 -5.08 -16.75
N GLY A 106 34.76 -6.07 -17.36
CA GLY A 106 35.40 -7.28 -17.90
C GLY A 106 35.74 -8.37 -16.88
N ASN A 107 35.63 -8.12 -15.56
CA ASN A 107 35.99 -9.09 -14.51
C ASN A 107 34.79 -9.88 -13.98
N ILE A 108 33.63 -9.23 -13.87
CA ILE A 108 32.37 -9.86 -13.43
C ILE A 108 31.20 -9.31 -14.27
N ASP A 109 30.04 -9.98 -14.20
CA ASP A 109 28.80 -9.58 -14.86
C ASP A 109 28.13 -8.36 -14.17
N VAL A 110 28.89 -7.27 -13.98
CA VAL A 110 28.48 -6.04 -13.26
C VAL A 110 27.16 -5.48 -13.80
N ASN A 111 27.07 -5.34 -15.13
CA ASN A 111 25.90 -4.75 -15.79
C ASN A 111 24.63 -5.57 -15.57
N LYS A 112 24.73 -6.91 -15.52
CA LYS A 112 23.62 -7.80 -15.18
C LYS A 112 23.20 -7.60 -13.73
N GLY A 113 24.17 -7.59 -12.81
CA GLY A 113 23.92 -7.39 -11.38
C GLY A 113 23.19 -6.09 -11.10
N LEU A 114 23.69 -4.97 -11.63
CA LEU A 114 23.05 -3.66 -11.46
C LEU A 114 21.61 -3.63 -12.00
N TYR A 115 21.38 -4.15 -13.20
CA TYR A 115 20.04 -4.20 -13.78
C TYR A 115 19.09 -5.09 -12.96
N LEU A 116 19.57 -6.25 -12.48
CA LEU A 116 18.79 -7.13 -11.62
C LEU A 116 18.38 -6.41 -10.34
N PHE A 117 19.32 -5.74 -9.65
CA PHE A 117 19.02 -5.05 -8.39
C PHE A 117 18.08 -3.85 -8.60
N ASP A 118 18.17 -3.16 -9.75
CA ASP A 118 17.18 -2.15 -10.14
C ASP A 118 15.76 -2.74 -10.30
N CYS A 119 15.64 -3.91 -10.93
CA CYS A 119 14.35 -4.61 -11.06
C CYS A 119 13.83 -5.07 -9.69
N ARG A 120 14.70 -5.64 -8.85
CA ARG A 120 14.37 -6.06 -7.48
C ARG A 120 13.90 -4.90 -6.63
N LYS A 121 14.48 -3.70 -6.79
CA LYS A 121 14.01 -2.50 -6.10
C LYS A 121 12.54 -2.17 -6.40
N ILE A 122 12.06 -2.42 -7.62
CA ILE A 122 10.63 -2.24 -7.95
C ILE A 122 9.79 -3.24 -7.14
N VAL A 123 10.19 -4.52 -7.10
CA VAL A 123 9.50 -5.57 -6.34
C VAL A 123 9.50 -5.26 -4.84
N SER A 124 10.63 -4.85 -4.27
CA SER A 124 10.72 -4.42 -2.87
C SER A 124 9.83 -3.20 -2.58
N SER A 125 9.70 -2.27 -3.54
CA SER A 125 8.79 -1.13 -3.39
C SER A 125 7.32 -1.57 -3.28
N ILE A 126 6.93 -2.66 -3.95
CA ILE A 126 5.59 -3.25 -3.83
C ILE A 126 5.41 -3.90 -2.44
N GLN A 127 6.41 -4.66 -1.97
CA GLN A 127 6.38 -5.29 -0.64
C GLN A 127 6.22 -4.25 0.47
N GLU A 128 7.13 -3.27 0.52
CA GLU A 128 7.15 -2.28 1.59
C GLU A 128 5.92 -1.37 1.54
N CYS A 129 5.48 -0.97 0.35
CA CYS A 129 4.27 -0.15 0.22
C CYS A 129 3.00 -0.94 0.62
N SER A 130 2.93 -2.24 0.37
CA SER A 130 1.80 -3.08 0.83
C SER A 130 1.77 -3.21 2.36
N LYS A 131 2.93 -3.41 2.99
CA LYS A 131 3.08 -3.42 4.46
C LYS A 131 2.64 -2.09 5.06
N GLU A 132 3.05 -0.97 4.45
CA GLU A 132 2.69 0.37 4.90
C GLU A 132 1.18 0.62 4.82
N VAL A 133 0.50 0.22 3.73
CA VAL A 133 -0.97 0.34 3.61
C VAL A 133 -1.67 -0.36 4.79
N MET A 134 -1.25 -1.58 5.12
CA MET A 134 -1.84 -2.33 6.23
C MET A 134 -1.51 -1.73 7.59
N HIS A 135 -0.28 -1.25 7.78
CA HIS A 135 0.11 -0.60 9.03
C HIS A 135 -0.69 0.70 9.25
N LEU A 136 -0.80 1.55 8.22
CA LEU A 136 -1.59 2.78 8.27
C LEU A 136 -3.08 2.48 8.56
N GLN A 137 -3.61 1.41 7.99
CA GLN A 137 -4.96 0.94 8.30
C GLN A 137 -5.09 0.56 9.79
N GLY A 138 -4.16 -0.24 10.31
CA GLY A 138 -4.11 -0.59 11.73
C GLY A 138 -4.10 0.65 12.63
N GLU A 139 -3.22 1.61 12.33
CA GLU A 139 -3.11 2.88 13.04
C GLU A 139 -4.37 3.74 12.96
N PHE A 140 -5.07 3.72 11.82
CA PHE A 140 -6.37 4.38 11.67
C PHE A 140 -7.39 3.81 12.66
N TYR A 141 -7.52 2.48 12.74
CA TYR A 141 -8.44 1.86 13.68
C TYR A 141 -8.00 2.02 15.13
N TYR A 142 -6.71 1.96 15.41
CA TYR A 142 -6.18 2.20 16.75
C TYR A 142 -6.56 3.60 17.22
N THR A 143 -6.28 4.61 16.39
CA THR A 143 -6.61 6.01 16.64
C THR A 143 -8.11 6.19 16.84
N LEU A 144 -8.94 5.61 15.96
CA LEU A 144 -10.39 5.75 16.04
C LEU A 144 -10.95 5.13 17.33
N ASN A 145 -10.47 3.95 17.71
CA ASN A 145 -10.99 3.21 18.85
C ASN A 145 -10.49 3.78 20.19
N PHE A 146 -9.19 3.94 20.34
CA PHE A 146 -8.57 4.24 21.64
C PHE A 146 -8.36 5.72 21.92
N GLU A 147 -8.09 6.55 20.91
CA GLU A 147 -7.81 7.95 21.16
C GLU A 147 -9.11 8.72 21.44
N PRO A 148 -9.14 9.57 22.49
CA PRO A 148 -10.27 10.43 22.77
C PRO A 148 -10.36 11.51 21.69
N LEU A 149 -11.51 11.60 21.02
CA LEU A 149 -11.72 12.59 19.95
C LEU A 149 -11.80 14.03 20.48
N PHE A 150 -12.09 14.23 21.77
CA PHE A 150 -12.23 15.54 22.40
C PHE A 150 -11.66 15.53 23.83
N PHE A 151 -11.14 16.67 24.28
CA PHE A 151 -10.70 16.90 25.65
C PHE A 151 -11.09 18.32 26.10
N PRO A 152 -11.58 18.53 27.34
CA PRO A 152 -11.81 17.52 28.38
C PRO A 152 -13.03 16.63 28.10
N ASN A 153 -13.07 15.44 28.70
CA ASN A 153 -14.23 14.56 28.61
C ASN A 153 -15.42 15.21 29.35
N ILE A 154 -16.39 15.71 28.58
CA ILE A 154 -17.65 16.25 29.08
C ILE A 154 -18.76 15.22 28.89
N LYS A 155 -19.71 15.18 29.82
CA LYS A 155 -20.95 14.42 29.58
C LYS A 155 -21.71 15.11 28.46
N GLU A 156 -22.12 14.32 27.48
CA GLU A 156 -22.91 14.78 26.34
C GLU A 156 -24.28 14.12 26.39
N ASP A 157 -25.31 14.87 26.05
CA ASP A 157 -26.66 14.32 25.90
C ASP A 157 -26.70 13.34 24.72
N ASP A 158 -27.63 12.38 24.82
CA ASP A 158 -27.90 11.40 23.76
C ASP A 158 -28.10 12.07 22.39
N GLY A 159 -27.65 11.37 21.35
CA GLY A 159 -27.74 11.80 19.95
C GLY A 159 -26.41 11.77 19.22
N ILE A 160 -26.40 12.38 18.02
CA ILE A 160 -25.22 12.46 17.15
C ILE A 160 -24.54 13.80 17.35
N ARG A 161 -23.21 13.79 17.51
CA ARG A 161 -22.36 14.98 17.60
C ARG A 161 -21.19 14.84 16.64
N TYR A 162 -20.70 15.95 16.10
CA TYR A 162 -19.44 15.96 15.38
C TYR A 162 -18.38 16.69 16.21
N VAL A 163 -17.12 16.30 16.01
CA VAL A 163 -15.96 16.87 16.70
C VAL A 163 -14.87 17.15 15.67
N THR A 164 -14.14 18.25 15.89
CA THR A 164 -12.85 18.53 15.24
C THR A 164 -11.77 18.58 16.32
N SER A 165 -10.63 17.95 16.08
CA SER A 165 -9.51 17.89 17.03
C SER A 165 -8.23 17.41 16.34
N PRO A 166 -7.06 17.51 17.00
CA PRO A 166 -5.82 16.93 16.47
C PRO A 166 -5.93 15.43 16.15
N VAL A 167 -6.72 14.67 16.94
CA VAL A 167 -6.98 13.24 16.68
C VAL A 167 -7.77 13.06 15.39
N VAL A 168 -8.76 13.91 15.13
CA VAL A 168 -9.50 13.90 13.85
C VAL A 168 -8.58 14.25 12.68
N THR A 169 -7.71 15.25 12.83
CA THR A 169 -6.69 15.57 11.81
C THR A 169 -5.80 14.36 11.53
N LYS A 170 -5.36 13.63 12.58
CA LYS A 170 -4.59 12.39 12.44
C LYS A 170 -5.38 11.32 11.66
N LEU A 171 -6.67 11.12 11.97
CA LEU A 171 -7.52 10.14 11.27
C LEU A 171 -7.63 10.42 9.77
N PHE A 172 -7.87 11.68 9.39
CA PHE A 172 -7.94 12.07 7.98
C PHE A 172 -6.57 11.99 7.28
N ALA A 173 -5.47 12.30 7.99
CA ALA A 173 -4.13 12.13 7.45
C ALA A 173 -3.84 10.64 7.16
N LEU A 174 -4.10 9.74 8.13
CA LEU A 174 -3.94 8.30 7.96
C LEU A 174 -4.78 7.78 6.79
N LEU A 175 -6.07 8.17 6.73
CA LEU A 175 -6.95 7.80 5.63
C LEU A 175 -6.40 8.28 4.27
N GLY A 176 -5.96 9.54 4.20
CA GLY A 176 -5.41 10.11 2.98
C GLY A 176 -4.14 9.39 2.52
N PHE A 177 -3.24 9.08 3.45
CA PHE A 177 -2.02 8.32 3.16
C PHE A 177 -2.34 6.91 2.67
N ILE A 178 -3.34 6.21 3.23
CA ILE A 178 -3.76 4.89 2.73
C ILE A 178 -4.09 4.95 1.23
N TYR A 179 -4.92 5.91 0.80
CA TYR A 179 -5.26 6.07 -0.62
C TYR A 179 -4.05 6.47 -1.49
N ILE A 180 -3.18 7.36 -0.99
CA ILE A 180 -1.94 7.74 -1.69
C ILE A 180 -1.03 6.52 -1.88
N ARG A 181 -0.87 5.67 -0.87
CA ARG A 181 -0.02 4.47 -0.93
C ARG A 181 -0.64 3.38 -1.81
N MET A 182 -1.96 3.17 -1.78
CA MET A 182 -2.63 2.28 -2.75
C MET A 182 -2.43 2.76 -4.19
N HIS A 183 -2.54 4.07 -4.47
CA HIS A 183 -2.21 4.59 -5.80
C HIS A 183 -0.71 4.44 -6.13
N SER A 184 0.19 4.57 -5.15
CA SER A 184 1.63 4.33 -5.38
C SER A 184 1.91 2.88 -5.77
N LEU A 185 1.17 1.91 -5.19
CA LEU A 185 1.22 0.50 -5.60
C LEU A 185 0.82 0.32 -7.07
N LEU A 186 -0.21 1.04 -7.53
CA LEU A 186 -0.59 1.03 -8.95
C LEU A 186 0.59 1.45 -9.85
N ASP A 187 1.31 2.52 -9.49
CA ASP A 187 2.49 2.98 -10.22
C ASP A 187 3.62 1.93 -10.20
N TYR A 188 3.91 1.33 -9.05
CA TYR A 188 4.98 0.33 -8.92
C TYR A 188 4.65 -0.95 -9.71
N VAL A 189 3.41 -1.42 -9.68
CA VAL A 189 2.97 -2.62 -10.40
C VAL A 189 2.96 -2.37 -11.91
N THR A 190 2.58 -1.17 -12.37
CA THR A 190 2.75 -0.80 -13.79
C THR A 190 4.20 -0.84 -14.21
N LYS A 191 5.12 -0.30 -13.40
CA LYS A 191 6.56 -0.36 -13.71
C LYS A 191 7.06 -1.79 -13.80
N LEU A 192 6.71 -2.62 -12.83
CA LEU A 192 7.10 -4.03 -12.80
C LEU A 192 6.58 -4.77 -14.04
N SER A 193 5.31 -4.57 -14.38
CA SER A 193 4.67 -5.20 -15.54
C SER A 193 5.37 -4.84 -16.86
N ILE A 194 5.63 -3.55 -17.09
CA ILE A 194 6.37 -3.06 -18.26
C ILE A 194 7.78 -3.66 -18.30
N GLU A 195 8.47 -3.69 -17.17
CA GLU A 195 9.85 -4.19 -17.10
C GLU A 195 9.91 -5.70 -17.35
N ILE A 196 8.99 -6.50 -16.79
CA ILE A 196 8.92 -7.95 -17.03
C ILE A 196 8.63 -8.26 -18.51
N GLU A 197 7.71 -7.53 -19.13
CA GLU A 197 7.38 -7.76 -20.54
C GLU A 197 8.54 -7.40 -21.47
N SER A 198 9.35 -6.41 -21.10
CA SER A 198 10.49 -5.91 -21.87
C SER A 198 11.87 -6.27 -21.29
N LEU A 199 11.92 -7.31 -20.45
CA LEU A 199 13.08 -7.70 -19.65
C LEU A 199 14.33 -7.89 -20.54
N LYS A 200 15.44 -7.28 -20.12
CA LYS A 200 16.70 -7.36 -20.86
C LYS A 200 17.37 -8.71 -20.64
N THR A 201 17.95 -9.26 -21.71
CA THR A 201 18.69 -10.53 -21.70
C THR A 201 20.15 -10.36 -22.13
N GLN A 202 20.52 -9.17 -22.63
CA GLN A 202 21.86 -8.84 -23.10
C GLN A 202 22.33 -7.56 -22.42
N PHE A 203 23.58 -7.57 -21.92
CA PHE A 203 24.10 -6.54 -21.02
C PHE A 203 25.48 -6.03 -21.41
N PRO A 204 25.67 -5.54 -22.66
CA PRO A 204 26.94 -4.94 -23.08
C PRO A 204 27.27 -3.67 -22.28
N SER A 205 26.26 -3.03 -21.68
CA SER A 205 26.39 -1.88 -20.78
C SER A 205 25.30 -1.91 -19.71
N TYR A 206 25.46 -1.09 -18.67
CA TYR A 206 24.44 -0.93 -17.63
C TYR A 206 23.15 -0.31 -18.23
N ALA A 207 22.13 -1.14 -18.37
CA ALA A 207 20.88 -0.78 -19.03
C ALA A 207 19.97 0.05 -18.11
N LYS A 208 19.39 1.11 -18.67
CA LYS A 208 18.30 1.84 -18.00
C LYS A 208 17.02 1.00 -18.04
N LEU A 209 16.29 0.96 -16.92
CA LEU A 209 14.94 0.42 -16.86
C LEU A 209 14.03 1.08 -17.91
N VAL A 210 13.28 0.26 -18.65
CA VAL A 210 12.28 0.73 -19.63
C VAL A 210 11.15 1.46 -18.90
N SER A 211 10.80 0.96 -17.73
CA SER A 211 9.74 1.45 -16.85
C SER A 211 10.08 2.71 -16.04
N LYS A 212 11.32 3.26 -16.13
CA LYS A 212 11.83 4.29 -15.21
C LYS A 212 10.90 5.50 -15.01
N LYS A 213 10.24 5.97 -16.08
CA LYS A 213 9.34 7.13 -16.06
C LYS A 213 7.86 6.77 -16.09
N SER A 214 7.54 5.48 -16.01
CA SER A 214 6.15 5.02 -16.16
C SER A 214 5.32 5.30 -14.92
N GLN A 215 4.04 5.59 -15.15
CA GLN A 215 3.00 5.79 -14.15
C GLN A 215 1.82 4.87 -14.45
N TYR A 216 0.84 4.79 -13.57
CA TYR A 216 -0.32 3.91 -13.73
C TYR A 216 -1.11 4.15 -15.04
N SER A 217 -1.12 5.37 -15.56
CA SER A 217 -1.69 5.71 -16.88
C SER A 217 -1.01 5.00 -18.06
N ASP A 218 0.22 4.49 -17.87
CA ASP A 218 0.96 3.69 -18.83
C ASP A 218 0.58 2.20 -18.81
N ARG A 219 -0.38 1.76 -17.99
CA ARG A 219 -0.86 0.36 -17.98
C ARG A 219 -1.27 -0.16 -19.35
N LYS A 220 -1.70 0.74 -20.26
CA LYS A 220 -1.99 0.46 -21.68
C LYS A 220 -0.80 -0.07 -22.49
N LYS A 221 0.43 0.10 -22.00
CA LYS A 221 1.65 -0.46 -22.59
C LYS A 221 1.90 -1.91 -22.18
N THR A 222 1.11 -2.43 -21.24
CA THR A 222 1.21 -3.80 -20.74
C THR A 222 0.17 -4.69 -21.41
N THR A 223 0.47 -5.97 -21.55
CA THR A 223 -0.51 -6.98 -22.02
C THR A 223 -1.64 -7.23 -21.03
N LEU A 224 -1.54 -6.72 -19.80
CA LEU A 224 -2.54 -6.88 -18.75
C LEU A 224 -3.56 -5.72 -18.70
N ASN A 225 -3.49 -4.76 -19.62
CA ASN A 225 -4.43 -3.65 -19.66
C ASN A 225 -5.88 -4.15 -19.72
N ASN A 226 -6.74 -3.69 -18.81
CA ASN A 226 -8.12 -4.13 -18.65
C ASN A 226 -8.31 -5.63 -18.38
N HIS A 227 -7.27 -6.35 -17.94
CA HIS A 227 -7.40 -7.75 -17.58
C HIS A 227 -8.27 -7.88 -16.31
N ALA A 228 -9.37 -8.63 -16.42
CA ALA A 228 -10.32 -8.81 -15.33
C ALA A 228 -9.66 -9.33 -14.05
N GLY A 229 -10.11 -8.81 -12.91
CA GLY A 229 -9.62 -9.13 -11.57
C GLY A 229 -8.25 -8.54 -11.22
N THR A 230 -7.53 -7.92 -12.16
CA THR A 230 -6.20 -7.35 -11.88
C THR A 230 -6.30 -5.91 -11.37
N LEU A 231 -5.16 -5.33 -10.98
CA LEU A 231 -5.04 -3.91 -10.71
C LEU A 231 -5.12 -3.04 -11.98
N PHE A 232 -5.08 -3.64 -13.17
CA PHE A 232 -5.20 -2.92 -14.44
C PHE A 232 -6.61 -2.97 -15.03
N GLU A 233 -7.56 -3.60 -14.33
CA GLU A 233 -8.98 -3.56 -14.67
C GLU A 233 -9.54 -2.15 -14.39
N GLN A 234 -10.30 -1.61 -15.34
CA GLN A 234 -11.10 -0.42 -15.07
C GLN A 234 -12.36 -0.79 -14.29
N CYS A 235 -12.34 -0.62 -12.96
CA CYS A 235 -13.47 -0.90 -12.10
C CYS A 235 -13.67 0.18 -11.03
N SER A 236 -14.80 0.13 -10.33
CA SER A 236 -15.18 1.15 -9.33
C SER A 236 -14.17 1.32 -8.21
N LEU A 237 -13.56 0.22 -7.74
CA LEU A 237 -12.52 0.26 -6.71
C LEU A 237 -11.29 1.06 -7.16
N ILE A 238 -10.79 0.81 -8.37
CA ILE A 238 -9.61 1.51 -8.89
C ILE A 238 -9.93 2.98 -9.17
N ASN A 239 -11.11 3.25 -9.74
CA ASN A 239 -11.59 4.61 -9.95
C ASN A 239 -11.72 5.40 -8.66
N GLU A 240 -12.19 4.77 -7.58
CA GLU A 240 -12.24 5.37 -6.25
C GLU A 240 -10.84 5.74 -5.78
N ILE A 241 -9.89 4.81 -5.85
CA ILE A 241 -8.52 5.06 -5.40
C ILE A 241 -7.88 6.22 -6.19
N GLU A 242 -8.03 6.24 -7.51
CA GLU A 242 -7.58 7.35 -8.36
C GLU A 242 -8.28 8.67 -8.01
N SER A 243 -9.61 8.66 -7.86
CA SER A 243 -10.41 9.87 -7.60
C SER A 243 -10.06 10.49 -6.24
N VAL A 244 -10.01 9.66 -5.20
CA VAL A 244 -9.74 10.09 -3.82
C VAL A 244 -8.32 10.60 -3.71
N ARG A 245 -7.33 9.87 -4.25
CA ARG A 245 -5.93 10.33 -4.26
C ARG A 245 -5.78 11.64 -5.03
N ASN A 246 -6.41 11.79 -6.19
CA ASN A 246 -6.32 13.03 -6.97
C ASN A 246 -6.90 14.22 -6.22
N HIS A 247 -8.06 14.05 -5.58
CA HIS A 247 -8.65 15.08 -4.73
C HIS A 247 -7.73 15.46 -3.58
N ILE A 248 -7.15 14.49 -2.87
CA ILE A 248 -6.22 14.78 -1.76
C ILE A 248 -5.00 15.59 -2.22
N ILE A 249 -4.45 15.25 -3.40
CA ILE A 249 -3.23 15.89 -3.92
C ILE A 249 -3.52 17.28 -4.52
N HIS A 250 -4.68 17.47 -5.17
CA HIS A 250 -4.97 18.70 -5.91
C HIS A 250 -5.86 19.68 -5.14
N ASP A 251 -6.83 19.16 -4.40
CA ASP A 251 -7.88 19.93 -3.72
C ASP A 251 -7.74 19.89 -2.18
N GLY A 252 -6.83 19.07 -1.66
CA GLY A 252 -6.42 19.05 -0.26
C GLY A 252 -7.20 18.07 0.60
N LEU A 253 -8.22 18.55 1.32
CA LEU A 253 -8.91 17.75 2.35
C LEU A 253 -10.12 17.01 1.76
N LEU A 254 -10.39 15.80 2.26
CA LEU A 254 -11.59 15.03 1.88
C LEU A 254 -12.89 15.63 2.42
N ASP A 255 -12.78 16.51 3.41
CA ASP A 255 -13.86 17.36 3.93
C ASP A 255 -13.25 18.74 4.15
N ASP A 256 -13.91 19.80 3.70
CA ASP A 256 -13.47 21.19 3.90
C ASP A 256 -13.32 21.53 5.39
N MET A 257 -14.01 20.80 6.27
CA MET A 257 -13.84 20.84 7.72
C MET A 257 -13.79 19.40 8.26
N PRO A 258 -12.61 18.75 8.28
CA PRO A 258 -12.45 17.37 8.75
C PRO A 258 -13.07 17.17 10.13
N LYS A 259 -14.06 16.29 10.20
CA LYS A 259 -14.81 16.02 11.44
C LYS A 259 -15.06 14.52 11.60
N ALA A 260 -15.04 14.07 12.84
CA ALA A 260 -15.48 12.73 13.21
C ALA A 260 -16.81 12.85 13.96
N TYR A 261 -17.67 11.85 13.77
CA TYR A 261 -18.98 11.78 14.41
C TYR A 261 -18.95 10.80 15.56
N ARG A 262 -19.77 11.10 16.57
CA ARG A 262 -19.97 10.28 17.76
C ARG A 262 -21.46 10.07 17.96
N VAL A 263 -21.85 8.83 18.24
CA VAL A 263 -23.21 8.48 18.63
C VAL A 263 -23.22 8.23 20.13
N ILE A 264 -24.03 9.01 20.85
CA ILE A 264 -24.20 8.91 22.29
C ILE A 264 -25.58 8.28 22.58
N MET A 265 -25.59 7.22 23.37
CA MET A 265 -26.81 6.58 23.87
C MET A 265 -26.64 6.24 25.33
N LYS A 266 -27.63 6.56 26.17
CA LYS A 266 -27.57 6.39 27.63
C LYS A 266 -26.33 7.05 28.24
N ASN A 267 -25.93 8.21 27.72
CA ASN A 267 -24.73 8.97 28.09
C ASN A 267 -23.39 8.26 27.82
N GLU A 268 -23.37 7.22 26.98
CA GLU A 268 -22.15 6.52 26.56
C GLU A 268 -21.95 6.63 25.05
N CYS A 269 -20.69 6.74 24.62
CA CYS A 269 -20.35 6.75 23.20
C CYS A 269 -20.37 5.31 22.65
N VAL A 270 -21.36 5.00 21.83
CA VAL A 270 -21.58 3.65 21.27
C VAL A 270 -21.02 3.49 19.86
N GLU A 271 -20.69 4.59 19.18
CA GLU A 271 -20.08 4.57 17.86
C GLU A 271 -19.25 5.85 17.62
N LYS A 272 -18.13 5.70 16.91
CA LYS A 272 -17.36 6.78 16.29
C LYS A 272 -17.17 6.46 14.81
N TYR A 273 -17.35 7.45 13.95
CA TYR A 273 -17.20 7.24 12.50
C TYR A 273 -16.76 8.50 11.76
N LEU A 274 -16.23 8.30 10.55
CA LEU A 274 -15.93 9.36 9.61
C LEU A 274 -16.86 9.19 8.40
N LEU A 275 -17.44 10.31 7.96
CA LEU A 275 -18.19 10.32 6.71
C LEU A 275 -17.27 10.34 5.51
N PHE A 276 -17.74 9.73 4.42
CA PHE A 276 -17.08 9.72 3.13
C PHE A 276 -17.99 10.35 2.07
N PRO A 277 -17.43 11.13 1.13
CA PRO A 277 -18.22 11.70 0.06
C PRO A 277 -18.98 10.63 -0.75
N ASP A 278 -20.17 10.99 -1.21
CA ASP A 278 -20.99 10.17 -2.11
C ASP A 278 -20.23 9.94 -3.42
N GLN A 279 -20.37 8.71 -3.91
CA GLN A 279 -19.72 8.27 -5.14
C GLN A 279 -20.75 7.73 -6.13
N THR A 280 -20.46 7.91 -7.41
CA THR A 280 -21.18 7.23 -8.49
C THR A 280 -20.95 5.72 -8.42
N SER A 281 -21.76 4.94 -9.14
CA SER A 281 -21.55 3.49 -9.29
C SER A 281 -20.18 3.14 -9.89
N GLU A 282 -19.56 4.08 -10.61
CA GLU A 282 -18.22 3.95 -11.17
C GLU A 282 -17.11 4.29 -10.17
N GLY A 283 -17.41 4.66 -8.92
CA GLY A 283 -16.41 4.98 -7.88
C GLY A 283 -15.85 6.40 -7.92
N ARG A 284 -16.40 7.29 -8.76
CA ARG A 284 -16.01 8.72 -8.80
C ARG A 284 -16.84 9.53 -7.81
N PHE A 285 -16.32 10.64 -7.29
CA PHE A 285 -17.13 11.56 -6.49
C PHE A 285 -18.32 12.09 -7.30
N GLU A 286 -19.50 12.08 -6.68
CA GLU A 286 -20.65 12.76 -7.25
C GLU A 286 -20.35 14.25 -7.31
N SER A 287 -20.64 14.89 -8.45
CA SER A 287 -20.31 16.29 -8.64
C SER A 287 -21.44 17.07 -9.29
N TYR A 288 -21.57 18.33 -8.88
CA TYR A 288 -22.40 19.33 -9.53
C TYR A 288 -21.60 20.62 -9.68
N LYS A 289 -21.17 20.91 -10.91
CA LYS A 289 -20.27 22.02 -11.23
C LYS A 289 -18.98 21.92 -10.39
N ASN A 290 -18.78 22.84 -9.44
CA ASN A 290 -17.57 22.91 -8.61
C ASN A 290 -17.72 22.20 -7.26
N ARG A 291 -18.87 21.57 -6.98
CA ARG A 291 -19.11 20.88 -5.70
C ARG A 291 -19.04 19.38 -5.94
N ASN A 292 -18.22 18.69 -5.15
CA ASN A 292 -18.00 17.23 -5.26
C ASN A 292 -18.00 16.49 -3.91
N LEU A 293 -18.25 17.20 -2.80
CA LEU A 293 -18.30 16.63 -1.44
C LEU A 293 -19.75 16.54 -0.94
N PHE A 294 -20.53 15.64 -1.53
CA PHE A 294 -21.89 15.32 -1.08
C PHE A 294 -21.87 14.18 -0.05
N TYR A 295 -22.81 14.14 0.90
CA TYR A 295 -22.82 13.17 2.01
C TYR A 295 -24.23 12.63 2.29
N SER A 296 -25.08 12.60 1.27
CA SER A 296 -26.51 12.27 1.39
C SER A 296 -26.77 10.82 1.81
N ARG A 297 -25.81 9.91 1.61
CA ARG A 297 -25.97 8.48 1.91
C ARG A 297 -25.43 8.04 3.27
N ASP A 298 -24.92 8.96 4.09
CA ASP A 298 -24.32 8.65 5.40
C ASP A 298 -23.23 7.56 5.29
N ASN A 299 -22.43 7.60 4.22
CA ASN A 299 -21.39 6.60 3.97
C ASN A 299 -20.28 6.71 5.02
N LYS A 300 -20.12 5.68 5.83
CA LYS A 300 -19.09 5.62 6.89
C LYS A 300 -17.84 4.90 6.42
N ILE A 301 -16.73 5.61 6.25
CA ILE A 301 -15.49 5.04 5.66
C ILE A 301 -14.89 3.93 6.52
N ASN A 302 -15.00 4.03 7.84
CA ASN A 302 -14.49 3.03 8.79
C ASN A 302 -15.18 1.66 8.66
N TYR A 303 -16.34 1.54 8.00
CA TYR A 303 -16.93 0.25 7.68
C TYR A 303 -16.50 -0.29 6.31
N ARG A 304 -16.11 0.59 5.38
CA ARG A 304 -15.74 0.22 4.00
C ARG A 304 -14.25 -0.07 3.84
N LEU A 305 -13.40 0.63 4.60
CA LEU A 305 -11.95 0.61 4.46
C LEU A 305 -11.32 -0.81 4.47
N PRO A 306 -11.74 -1.76 5.34
CA PRO A 306 -11.19 -3.12 5.34
C PRO A 306 -11.47 -3.89 4.07
N GLU A 307 -12.67 -3.69 3.51
CA GLU A 307 -13.02 -4.34 2.26
C GLU A 307 -12.30 -3.69 1.08
N ILE A 308 -12.14 -2.36 1.08
CA ILE A 308 -11.36 -1.63 0.06
C ILE A 308 -9.92 -2.15 0.03
N THR A 309 -9.22 -2.22 1.17
CA THR A 309 -7.83 -2.70 1.22
C THR A 309 -7.72 -4.19 0.89
N SER A 310 -8.64 -5.02 1.39
CA SER A 310 -8.69 -6.46 1.08
C SER A 310 -8.91 -6.72 -0.41
N GLN A 311 -9.88 -6.06 -1.05
CA GLN A 311 -10.12 -6.21 -2.49
C GLN A 311 -8.94 -5.72 -3.32
N PHE A 312 -8.33 -4.59 -2.94
CA PHE A 312 -7.14 -4.08 -3.61
C PHE A 312 -5.99 -5.10 -3.57
N HIS A 313 -5.72 -5.67 -2.40
CA HIS A 313 -4.69 -6.70 -2.24
C HIS A 313 -5.02 -8.00 -2.99
N LYS A 314 -6.27 -8.45 -3.03
CA LYS A 314 -6.66 -9.61 -3.87
C LYS A 314 -6.35 -9.37 -5.35
N ARG A 315 -6.61 -8.16 -5.85
CA ARG A 315 -6.27 -7.76 -7.23
C ARG A 315 -4.76 -7.68 -7.45
N LEU A 316 -4.02 -7.17 -6.45
CA LEU A 316 -2.56 -7.16 -6.46
C LEU A 316 -2.00 -8.59 -6.57
N LEU A 317 -2.49 -9.51 -5.73
CA LEU A 317 -2.11 -10.93 -5.76
C LEU A 317 -2.31 -11.55 -7.14
N LEU A 318 -3.48 -11.37 -7.75
CA LEU A 318 -3.73 -11.90 -9.09
C LEU A 318 -2.79 -11.27 -10.12
N THR A 319 -2.55 -9.97 -10.03
CA THR A 319 -1.63 -9.27 -10.95
C THR A 319 -0.20 -9.81 -10.81
N LEU A 320 0.31 -9.94 -9.60
CA LEU A 320 1.64 -10.48 -9.31
C LEU A 320 1.76 -11.95 -9.74
N GLY A 321 0.72 -12.76 -9.52
CA GLY A 321 0.67 -14.15 -9.97
C GLY A 321 0.84 -14.26 -11.49
N ILE A 322 0.10 -13.48 -12.27
CA ILE A 322 0.23 -13.49 -13.73
C ILE A 322 1.62 -13.01 -14.18
N LEU A 323 2.20 -12.02 -13.49
CA LEU A 323 3.56 -11.55 -13.78
C LEU A 323 4.63 -12.61 -13.47
N LEU A 324 4.46 -13.36 -12.39
CA LEU A 324 5.31 -14.50 -12.05
C LEU A 324 5.21 -15.60 -13.12
N ASP A 325 4.00 -15.94 -13.56
CA ASP A 325 3.78 -16.93 -14.63
C ASP A 325 4.48 -16.52 -15.93
N LYS A 326 4.41 -15.24 -16.31
CA LYS A 326 5.13 -14.70 -17.48
C LYS A 326 6.64 -14.83 -17.34
N LEU A 327 7.21 -14.63 -16.15
CA LEU A 327 8.63 -14.84 -15.91
C LEU A 327 9.01 -16.33 -16.02
N ASN A 328 8.20 -17.22 -15.47
CA ASN A 328 8.44 -18.66 -15.53
C ASN A 328 8.34 -19.18 -16.98
N GLN A 329 7.43 -18.64 -17.79
CA GLN A 329 7.33 -18.97 -19.23
C GLN A 329 8.56 -18.55 -20.04
N LYS A 330 9.30 -17.50 -19.62
CA LYS A 330 10.54 -17.06 -20.29
C LYS A 330 11.74 -17.97 -19.99
N GLN A 331 11.62 -18.89 -19.02
CA GLN A 331 12.68 -19.82 -18.62
C GLN A 331 12.59 -21.17 -19.35
N ASN A 332 11.42 -21.48 -19.94
CA ASN A 332 11.16 -22.70 -20.73
C ASN A 332 11.45 -22.46 -22.22
#